data_AF-A0A8J2U8A6-F1
#
_entry.id   AF-A0A8J2U8A6-F1
#
_cell.length_a   1.000
_cell.length_b   1.000
_cell.length_c   1.000
_cell.angle_alpha   90.00
_cell.angle_beta   90.00
_cell.angle_gamma   90.00
#
_symmetry.space_group_name_H-M   'P 1'
#
loop_
_entity.id
_entity.type
_entity.pdbx_description
1 polymer ?
#
loop_
_entity_poly.entity_id
_entity_poly.type
_entity_poly.pdbx_seq_one_letter_code
_entity_poly.pdbx_strand_id
1 'polypeptide(L)'
;MTQPFGADAFAASNGTTIRWLGMAGFLINSRGTTFMIDPLLEGYDMPLLMNFPITPKQVPHVDAIFATHSDNDHYSVETFKDLSSATNEYHSTIYVDSLMKNEGLPSSGHRIGDTFHFGPIYVRLTPADHAWQNAYPGVSKRHFEPGDACGFWFETPDGTIWAPGDSRLMPEQLHLPAPDLILLDYSEDSAWHFGLDGSAKLINAYPNAQVLLGHWGFVDAPDFAPFNGDPARLKRLALNPERIQVLAPGEPFTLKHVGQEKSAALNPAVQKNKYVDSELLHVFETGDLGMLDAIVDPGFVNHTGMGDRKGIDSLKEMVSGFHARLPNVIMEVKRRWADEEYVTDWIRYTAPGSATAIEGMEVTRYVNGKAIEHWFFPNSQVGRH
;
A
#
# COMPACT_ATOMS: atom_id res chain seq x y z
N MET A 1 6.09 -10.08 -18.58
CA MET A 1 5.40 -9.97 -19.90
C MET A 1 3.93 -10.27 -19.68
N THR A 2 3.04 -9.53 -20.33
CA THR A 2 1.58 -9.74 -20.30
C THR A 2 1.21 -11.21 -20.55
N GLN A 3 0.24 -11.71 -19.79
CA GLN A 3 -0.37 -13.04 -19.92
C GLN A 3 -1.82 -12.89 -20.42
N PRO A 4 -2.08 -13.03 -21.74
CA PRO A 4 -3.44 -12.97 -22.24
C PRO A 4 -4.32 -14.08 -21.65
N PHE A 5 -5.60 -13.78 -21.42
CA PHE A 5 -6.58 -14.75 -20.93
C PHE A 5 -7.89 -14.67 -21.72
N GLY A 6 -8.77 -15.67 -21.56
CA GLY A 6 -10.01 -15.78 -22.30
C GLY A 6 -11.25 -15.97 -21.41
N ALA A 7 -12.31 -16.46 -22.03
CA ALA A 7 -13.62 -16.66 -21.37
C ALA A 7 -13.56 -17.63 -20.17
N ASP A 8 -12.55 -18.50 -20.10
CA ASP A 8 -12.30 -19.39 -18.96
C ASP A 8 -12.05 -18.63 -17.65
N ALA A 9 -11.49 -17.42 -17.72
CA ALA A 9 -11.29 -16.56 -16.55
C ALA A 9 -12.60 -16.03 -15.94
N PHE A 10 -13.72 -16.13 -16.66
CA PHE A 10 -15.05 -15.69 -16.24
C PHE A 10 -15.96 -16.86 -15.81
N ALA A 11 -15.52 -18.10 -16.02
CA ALA A 11 -16.28 -19.27 -15.64
C ALA A 11 -16.40 -19.42 -14.12
N ALA A 12 -17.43 -20.14 -13.67
CA ALA A 12 -17.58 -20.49 -12.27
C ALA A 12 -16.34 -21.21 -11.74
N SER A 13 -15.94 -20.88 -10.52
CA SER A 13 -14.78 -21.45 -9.84
C SER A 13 -15.08 -21.72 -8.36
N ASN A 14 -14.18 -22.39 -7.65
CA ASN A 14 -14.37 -22.73 -6.24
C ASN A 14 -13.85 -21.64 -5.27
N GLY A 15 -13.37 -20.51 -5.78
CA GLY A 15 -12.81 -19.44 -4.97
C GLY A 15 -12.90 -18.07 -5.65
N THR A 16 -12.22 -17.08 -5.08
CA THR A 16 -12.07 -15.75 -5.70
C THR A 16 -10.70 -15.64 -6.38
N THR A 17 -10.68 -15.33 -7.67
CA THR A 17 -9.47 -15.06 -8.46
C THR A 17 -9.44 -13.60 -8.89
N ILE A 18 -8.28 -12.97 -8.76
CA ILE A 18 -8.00 -11.60 -9.17
C ILE A 18 -6.98 -11.65 -10.31
N ARG A 19 -7.16 -10.81 -11.33
CA ARG A 19 -6.18 -10.58 -12.40
C ARG A 19 -5.96 -9.08 -12.55
N TRP A 20 -4.71 -8.65 -12.52
CA TRP A 20 -4.36 -7.27 -12.87
C TRP A 20 -4.52 -7.09 -14.38
N LEU A 21 -5.25 -6.07 -14.83
CA LEU A 21 -5.50 -5.80 -16.25
C LEU A 21 -4.43 -4.87 -16.86
N GLY A 22 -3.54 -4.32 -16.04
CA GLY A 22 -2.73 -3.15 -16.40
C GLY A 22 -3.37 -1.87 -15.88
N MET A 23 -2.59 -0.79 -15.78
CA MET A 23 -3.06 0.48 -15.18
C MET A 23 -3.68 0.22 -13.79
N ALA A 24 -4.75 0.92 -13.41
CA ALA A 24 -5.51 0.64 -12.18
C ALA A 24 -6.48 -0.57 -12.29
N GLY A 25 -6.56 -1.20 -13.46
CA GLY A 25 -7.59 -2.16 -13.77
C GLY A 25 -7.41 -3.52 -13.09
N PHE A 26 -8.47 -4.07 -12.51
CA PHE A 26 -8.50 -5.44 -12.00
C PHE A 26 -9.78 -6.17 -12.42
N LEU A 27 -9.66 -7.43 -12.83
CA LEU A 27 -10.77 -8.37 -12.96
C LEU A 27 -10.82 -9.28 -11.73
N ILE A 28 -11.98 -9.38 -11.12
CA ILE A 28 -12.26 -10.29 -10.01
C ILE A 28 -13.33 -11.29 -10.47
N ASN A 29 -13.07 -12.58 -10.27
CA ASN A 29 -14.04 -13.66 -10.41
C ASN A 29 -14.20 -14.33 -9.05
N SER A 30 -15.32 -14.07 -8.39
CA SER A 30 -15.72 -14.67 -7.12
C SER A 30 -16.73 -15.79 -7.39
N ARG A 31 -16.24 -17.02 -7.53
CA ARG A 31 -17.05 -18.23 -7.75
C ARG A 31 -18.05 -18.13 -8.92
N GLY A 32 -17.70 -17.39 -9.96
CA GLY A 32 -18.55 -17.13 -11.14
C GLY A 32 -19.30 -15.81 -11.12
N THR A 33 -19.31 -15.07 -10.01
CA THR A 33 -19.69 -13.65 -10.02
C THR A 33 -18.47 -12.82 -10.39
N THR A 34 -18.53 -12.10 -11.50
CA THR A 34 -17.39 -11.40 -12.08
C THR A 34 -17.59 -9.89 -12.05
N PHE A 35 -16.55 -9.15 -11.71
CA PHE A 35 -16.59 -7.70 -11.75
C PHE A 35 -15.23 -7.12 -12.07
N MET A 36 -15.22 -5.90 -12.62
CA MET A 36 -13.99 -5.18 -12.91
C MET A 36 -13.94 -3.86 -12.13
N ILE A 37 -12.76 -3.50 -11.66
CA ILE A 37 -12.47 -2.20 -11.06
C ILE A 37 -11.57 -1.46 -12.03
N ASP A 38 -11.91 -0.22 -12.36
CA ASP A 38 -11.16 0.71 -13.21
C ASP A 38 -10.61 0.07 -14.50
N PRO A 39 -11.43 -0.68 -15.29
CA PRO A 39 -10.92 -1.40 -16.44
C PRO A 39 -10.59 -0.42 -17.59
N LEU A 40 -9.38 0.12 -17.61
CA LEU A 40 -8.82 0.71 -18.81
C LEU A 40 -8.28 -0.42 -19.71
N LEU A 41 -8.91 -0.64 -20.87
CA LEU A 41 -8.49 -1.66 -21.85
C LEU A 41 -8.28 -1.09 -23.26
N GLU A 42 -8.70 0.14 -23.50
CA GLU A 42 -8.51 0.92 -24.73
C GLU A 42 -8.82 2.41 -24.47
N GLY A 43 -8.54 3.27 -25.45
CA GLY A 43 -8.86 4.70 -25.37
C GLY A 43 -7.88 5.55 -24.56
N TYR A 44 -6.76 4.98 -24.11
CA TYR A 44 -5.71 5.74 -23.43
C TYR A 44 -4.82 6.50 -24.42
N ASP A 45 -4.44 7.72 -24.07
CA ASP A 45 -3.78 8.70 -24.94
C ASP A 45 -2.25 8.75 -24.79
N MET A 46 -1.70 8.11 -23.75
CA MET A 46 -0.25 7.99 -23.57
C MET A 46 0.30 6.65 -24.08
N PRO A 47 1.56 6.60 -24.56
CA PRO A 47 2.19 5.34 -24.97
C PRO A 47 2.32 4.36 -23.81
N LEU A 48 2.21 3.07 -24.11
CA LEU A 48 2.19 1.98 -23.13
C LEU A 48 3.41 1.07 -23.29
N LEU A 49 3.97 0.58 -22.19
CA LEU A 49 5.07 -0.38 -22.14
C LEU A 49 4.62 -1.82 -22.38
N MET A 50 3.34 -2.10 -22.14
CA MET A 50 2.75 -3.44 -22.20
C MET A 50 1.39 -3.39 -22.88
N ASN A 51 0.96 -4.54 -23.40
CA ASN A 51 -0.39 -4.69 -23.92
C ASN A 51 -1.34 -5.08 -22.80
N PHE A 52 -2.61 -4.67 -22.92
CA PHE A 52 -3.69 -5.20 -22.10
C PHE A 52 -3.85 -6.71 -22.31
N PRO A 53 -4.14 -7.49 -21.26
CA PRO A 53 -4.24 -8.95 -21.33
C PRO A 53 -5.55 -9.46 -21.95
N ILE A 54 -6.52 -8.57 -22.16
CA ILE A 54 -7.81 -8.85 -22.77
C ILE A 54 -8.33 -7.59 -23.45
N THR A 55 -9.08 -7.73 -24.53
CA THR A 55 -9.80 -6.63 -25.19
C THR A 55 -11.27 -6.61 -24.76
N PRO A 56 -11.99 -5.47 -24.83
CA PRO A 56 -13.41 -5.41 -24.48
C PRO A 56 -14.26 -6.47 -25.20
N LYS A 57 -13.97 -6.73 -26.48
CA LYS A 57 -14.67 -7.73 -27.30
C LYS A 57 -14.46 -9.18 -26.87
N GLN A 58 -13.42 -9.46 -26.09
CA GLN A 58 -13.13 -10.80 -25.58
C GLN A 58 -13.78 -11.05 -24.21
N VAL A 59 -14.34 -10.03 -23.56
CA VAL A 59 -15.06 -10.14 -22.29
C VAL A 59 -16.43 -10.76 -22.56
N PRO A 60 -16.71 -11.99 -22.07
CA PRO A 60 -17.96 -12.67 -22.38
C PRO A 60 -19.14 -12.10 -21.56
N HIS A 61 -18.87 -11.72 -20.32
CA HIS A 61 -19.84 -11.19 -19.36
C HIS A 61 -19.10 -10.64 -18.13
N VAL A 62 -19.63 -9.59 -17.52
CA VAL A 62 -19.32 -9.14 -16.16
C VAL A 62 -20.60 -8.71 -15.45
N ASP A 63 -20.73 -9.06 -14.17
CA ASP A 63 -21.89 -8.67 -13.37
C ASP A 63 -21.86 -7.17 -13.07
N ALA A 64 -20.70 -6.62 -12.72
CA ALA A 64 -20.56 -5.22 -12.39
C ALA A 64 -19.23 -4.61 -12.84
N ILE A 65 -19.24 -3.32 -13.18
CA ILE A 65 -18.03 -2.52 -13.40
C ILE A 65 -18.00 -1.34 -12.44
N PHE A 66 -16.83 -1.07 -11.86
CA PHE A 66 -16.60 0.00 -10.91
C PHE A 66 -15.61 1.02 -11.47
N ALA A 67 -15.89 2.31 -11.27
CA ALA A 67 -14.94 3.40 -11.51
C ALA A 67 -14.67 4.13 -10.20
N THR A 68 -13.42 4.30 -9.78
CA THR A 68 -13.06 5.03 -8.55
C THR A 68 -13.28 6.53 -8.70
N HIS A 69 -12.94 7.07 -9.87
CA HIS A 69 -13.09 8.48 -10.23
C HIS A 69 -13.10 8.67 -11.76
N SER A 70 -13.11 9.92 -12.25
CA SER A 70 -13.38 10.25 -13.66
C SER A 70 -12.16 10.32 -14.58
N ASP A 71 -10.94 10.11 -14.08
CA ASP A 71 -9.75 10.27 -14.90
C ASP A 71 -9.61 9.11 -15.90
N ASN A 72 -9.02 9.38 -17.06
CA ASN A 72 -9.11 8.50 -18.23
C ASN A 72 -8.29 7.20 -18.09
N ASP A 73 -7.35 7.18 -17.16
CA ASP A 73 -6.58 6.03 -16.70
C ASP A 73 -7.37 5.07 -15.79
N HIS A 74 -8.55 5.48 -15.31
CA HIS A 74 -9.47 4.67 -14.50
C HIS A 74 -10.84 4.48 -15.18
N TYR A 75 -11.41 5.58 -15.67
CA TYR A 75 -12.67 5.64 -16.40
C TYR A 75 -12.43 5.99 -17.88
N SER A 76 -12.03 4.98 -18.66
CA SER A 76 -12.03 5.08 -20.11
C SER A 76 -13.45 4.98 -20.66
N VAL A 77 -13.96 6.08 -21.19
CA VAL A 77 -15.30 6.16 -21.80
C VAL A 77 -15.46 5.10 -22.89
N GLU A 78 -14.44 4.93 -23.73
CA GLU A 78 -14.38 3.92 -24.79
C GLU A 78 -14.51 2.51 -24.21
N THR A 79 -13.67 2.16 -23.23
CA THR A 79 -13.69 0.82 -22.64
C THR A 79 -15.05 0.53 -21.98
N PHE A 80 -15.58 1.48 -21.21
CA PHE A 80 -16.84 1.31 -20.52
C PHE A 80 -18.01 1.13 -21.50
N LYS A 81 -18.00 1.85 -22.63
CA LYS A 81 -19.03 1.71 -23.68
C LYS A 81 -18.90 0.40 -24.43
N ASP A 82 -17.70 -0.02 -24.81
CA ASP A 82 -17.50 -1.26 -25.56
C ASP A 82 -17.75 -2.51 -24.67
N LEU A 83 -17.66 -2.37 -23.35
CA LEU A 83 -18.08 -3.40 -22.37
C LEU A 83 -19.60 -3.41 -22.08
N SER A 84 -20.36 -2.41 -22.52
CA SER A 84 -21.80 -2.25 -22.14
C SER A 84 -22.66 -3.44 -22.49
N SER A 85 -22.41 -4.09 -23.63
CA SER A 85 -23.18 -5.28 -24.05
C SER A 85 -22.89 -6.53 -23.21
N ALA A 86 -21.78 -6.55 -22.48
CA ALA A 86 -21.34 -7.64 -21.62
C ALA A 86 -21.55 -7.35 -20.14
N THR A 87 -22.05 -6.16 -19.76
CA THR A 87 -22.09 -5.70 -18.36
C THR A 87 -23.54 -5.49 -17.89
N ASN A 88 -23.88 -5.99 -16.70
CA ASN A 88 -25.24 -5.78 -16.16
C ASN A 88 -25.40 -4.39 -15.52
N GLU A 89 -24.45 -3.98 -14.68
CA GLU A 89 -24.52 -2.71 -13.94
C GLU A 89 -23.16 -2.04 -13.76
N TYR A 90 -23.20 -0.71 -13.62
CA TYR A 90 -22.02 0.11 -13.37
C TYR A 90 -22.17 0.88 -12.05
N HIS A 91 -21.09 1.03 -11.30
CA HIS A 91 -21.11 1.70 -10.01
C HIS A 91 -19.94 2.67 -9.85
N SER A 92 -20.24 3.85 -9.30
CA SER A 92 -19.22 4.84 -8.97
C SER A 92 -19.74 5.88 -7.98
N THR A 93 -19.04 6.99 -7.83
CA THR A 93 -19.51 8.19 -7.15
C THR A 93 -20.69 8.81 -7.90
N ILE A 94 -21.44 9.69 -7.23
CA ILE A 94 -22.56 10.43 -7.85
C ILE A 94 -22.10 11.19 -9.11
N TYR A 95 -20.89 11.74 -9.10
CA TYR A 95 -20.40 12.50 -10.24
C TYR A 95 -20.11 11.60 -11.44
N VAL A 96 -19.32 10.54 -11.26
CA VAL A 96 -18.97 9.66 -12.38
C VAL A 96 -20.20 8.91 -12.90
N ASP A 97 -21.17 8.54 -12.04
CA ASP A 97 -22.47 8.03 -12.48
C ASP A 97 -23.19 8.99 -13.43
N SER A 98 -23.12 10.30 -13.17
CA SER A 98 -23.70 11.29 -14.10
C SER A 98 -23.01 11.28 -15.48
N LEU A 99 -21.71 10.99 -15.53
CA LEU A 99 -20.96 10.83 -16.78
C LEU A 99 -21.37 9.54 -17.50
N MET A 100 -21.43 8.43 -16.77
CA MET A 100 -21.87 7.13 -17.31
C MET A 100 -23.30 7.18 -17.86
N LYS A 101 -24.22 7.89 -17.18
CA LYS A 101 -25.59 8.13 -17.66
C LYS A 101 -25.64 8.95 -18.94
N ASN A 102 -24.76 9.94 -19.10
CA ASN A 102 -24.68 10.70 -20.34
C ASN A 102 -24.24 9.82 -21.52
N GLU A 103 -23.45 8.77 -21.25
CA GLU A 103 -23.06 7.75 -22.23
C GLU A 103 -24.10 6.63 -22.40
N GLY A 104 -25.23 6.69 -21.67
CA GLY A 104 -26.32 5.73 -21.76
C GLY A 104 -26.08 4.39 -21.04
N LEU A 105 -25.12 4.35 -20.11
CA LEU A 105 -24.79 3.14 -19.36
C LEU A 105 -25.78 2.90 -18.20
N PRO A 106 -26.07 1.62 -17.85
CA PRO A 106 -26.92 1.27 -16.71
C PRO A 106 -26.15 1.46 -15.39
N SER A 107 -25.93 2.71 -14.99
CA SER A 107 -25.09 3.07 -13.84
C SER A 107 -25.87 3.56 -12.61
N SER A 108 -25.24 3.38 -11.44
CA SER A 108 -25.69 3.92 -10.16
C SER A 108 -24.56 4.64 -9.42
N GLY A 109 -24.84 5.86 -8.96
CA GLY A 109 -23.92 6.69 -8.19
C GLY A 109 -24.18 6.62 -6.69
N HIS A 110 -23.11 6.55 -5.91
CA HIS A 110 -23.15 6.33 -4.47
C HIS A 110 -22.35 7.41 -3.72
N ARG A 111 -22.66 7.62 -2.44
CA ARG A 111 -21.88 8.47 -1.53
C ARG A 111 -20.83 7.64 -0.80
N ILE A 112 -19.80 8.32 -0.30
CA ILE A 112 -18.83 7.69 0.60
C ILE A 112 -19.55 7.12 1.83
N GLY A 113 -19.27 5.86 2.14
CA GLY A 113 -19.92 5.10 3.21
C GLY A 113 -21.21 4.40 2.80
N ASP A 114 -21.78 4.67 1.62
CA ASP A 114 -22.93 3.91 1.12
C ASP A 114 -22.53 2.44 0.89
N THR A 115 -23.51 1.57 1.05
CA THR A 115 -23.33 0.12 0.99
C THR A 115 -24.42 -0.53 0.16
N PHE A 116 -24.07 -1.56 -0.61
CA PHE A 116 -25.02 -2.30 -1.45
C PHE A 116 -24.51 -3.70 -1.76
N HIS A 117 -25.29 -4.47 -2.53
CA HIS A 117 -24.89 -5.79 -3.01
C HIS A 117 -25.14 -5.93 -4.49
N PHE A 118 -24.31 -6.75 -5.14
CA PHE A 118 -24.59 -7.33 -6.45
C PHE A 118 -24.28 -8.83 -6.39
N GLY A 119 -25.27 -9.67 -6.71
CA GLY A 119 -25.17 -11.11 -6.43
C GLY A 119 -24.78 -11.40 -4.96
N PRO A 120 -23.74 -12.21 -4.70
CA PRO A 120 -23.24 -12.51 -3.36
C PRO A 120 -22.21 -11.51 -2.83
N ILE A 121 -21.91 -10.43 -3.55
CA ILE A 121 -20.83 -9.49 -3.21
C ILE A 121 -21.40 -8.29 -2.47
N TYR A 122 -20.88 -7.99 -1.27
CA TYR A 122 -21.13 -6.75 -0.56
C TYR A 122 -20.13 -5.69 -0.96
N VAL A 123 -20.59 -4.46 -1.13
CA VAL A 123 -19.77 -3.31 -1.50
C VAL A 123 -19.99 -2.17 -0.52
N ARG A 124 -18.92 -1.46 -0.17
CA ARG A 124 -18.94 -0.17 0.52
C ARG A 124 -17.98 0.80 -0.13
N LEU A 125 -18.41 2.04 -0.35
CA LEU A 125 -17.51 3.11 -0.80
C LEU A 125 -16.66 3.63 0.35
N THR A 126 -15.35 3.72 0.16
CA THR A 126 -14.38 4.26 1.11
C THR A 126 -13.89 5.65 0.67
N PRO A 127 -13.50 6.54 1.61
CA PRO A 127 -13.01 7.86 1.25
C PRO A 127 -11.70 7.79 0.44
N ALA A 128 -11.56 8.71 -0.51
CA ALA A 128 -10.35 8.99 -1.26
C ALA A 128 -10.19 10.52 -1.41
N ASP A 129 -8.95 10.97 -1.51
CA ASP A 129 -8.57 12.37 -1.66
C ASP A 129 -7.78 12.57 -2.96
N HIS A 130 -8.52 12.83 -4.04
CA HIS A 130 -7.98 12.90 -5.39
C HIS A 130 -8.74 13.93 -6.26
N ALA A 131 -8.56 15.21 -5.94
CA ALA A 131 -9.16 16.33 -6.66
C ALA A 131 -8.10 17.21 -7.33
N TRP A 132 -7.15 16.57 -8.03
CA TRP A 132 -5.97 17.24 -8.60
C TRP A 132 -6.35 18.33 -9.60
N GLN A 133 -7.44 18.15 -10.33
CA GLN A 133 -7.91 19.07 -11.37
C GLN A 133 -8.17 20.48 -10.80
N ASN A 134 -8.53 20.58 -9.51
CA ASN A 134 -8.76 21.85 -8.83
C ASN A 134 -7.47 22.69 -8.70
N ALA A 135 -6.29 22.05 -8.71
CA ALA A 135 -5.00 22.72 -8.55
C ALA A 135 -4.39 23.24 -9.87
N TYR A 136 -4.90 22.83 -11.03
CA TYR A 136 -4.34 23.18 -12.33
C TYR A 136 -5.37 23.92 -13.20
N PRO A 137 -5.32 25.26 -13.27
CA PRO A 137 -6.24 26.05 -14.07
C PRO A 137 -6.29 25.60 -15.53
N GLY A 138 -7.49 25.35 -16.05
CA GLY A 138 -7.71 25.02 -17.46
C GLY A 138 -7.79 23.53 -17.78
N VAL A 139 -7.46 22.63 -16.85
CA VAL A 139 -7.61 21.17 -17.06
C VAL A 139 -9.07 20.72 -16.91
N SER A 140 -9.86 21.44 -16.11
CA SER A 140 -11.30 21.22 -16.00
C SER A 140 -12.06 22.53 -15.83
N LYS A 141 -13.32 22.53 -16.27
CA LYS A 141 -14.29 23.61 -16.01
C LYS A 141 -15.09 23.36 -14.72
N ARG A 142 -14.99 22.16 -14.16
CA ARG A 142 -15.67 21.73 -12.94
C ARG A 142 -14.72 21.91 -11.75
N HIS A 143 -15.29 22.32 -10.61
CA HIS A 143 -14.67 22.14 -9.31
C HIS A 143 -15.05 20.76 -8.75
N PHE A 144 -14.05 19.96 -8.38
CA PHE A 144 -14.23 18.60 -7.86
C PHE A 144 -14.44 18.65 -6.35
N GLU A 145 -15.49 17.97 -5.89
CA GLU A 145 -15.89 17.95 -4.49
C GLU A 145 -15.33 16.72 -3.76
N PRO A 146 -15.19 16.77 -2.42
CA PRO A 146 -14.98 15.57 -1.63
C PRO A 146 -16.05 14.52 -1.94
N GLY A 147 -15.62 13.32 -2.32
CA GLY A 147 -16.52 12.24 -2.77
C GLY A 147 -16.78 12.17 -4.27
N ASP A 148 -16.15 13.01 -5.10
CA ASP A 148 -16.09 12.80 -6.56
C ASP A 148 -15.09 11.70 -6.94
N ALA A 149 -14.15 11.37 -6.04
CA ALA A 149 -13.30 10.18 -6.05
C ALA A 149 -13.59 9.29 -4.83
N CYS A 150 -13.38 7.98 -4.96
CA CYS A 150 -13.59 7.01 -3.90
C CYS A 150 -12.68 5.79 -4.02
N GLY A 151 -12.58 5.02 -2.94
CA GLY A 151 -12.19 3.62 -3.01
C GLY A 151 -13.39 2.69 -2.85
N PHE A 152 -13.19 1.39 -3.08
CA PHE A 152 -14.19 0.36 -2.89
C PHE A 152 -13.70 -0.75 -1.96
N TRP A 153 -14.55 -1.08 -0.98
CA TRP A 153 -14.41 -2.26 -0.14
C TRP A 153 -15.39 -3.33 -0.61
N PHE A 154 -14.90 -4.54 -0.85
CA PHE A 154 -15.69 -5.69 -1.28
C PHE A 154 -15.61 -6.81 -0.24
N GLU A 155 -16.74 -7.44 0.05
CA GLU A 155 -16.77 -8.73 0.74
C GLU A 155 -17.28 -9.80 -0.22
N THR A 156 -16.42 -10.76 -0.50
CA THR A 156 -16.72 -11.95 -1.30
C THR A 156 -16.93 -13.15 -0.37
N PRO A 157 -17.52 -14.26 -0.84
CA PRO A 157 -17.60 -15.50 -0.06
C PRO A 157 -16.25 -16.09 0.39
N ASP A 158 -15.14 -15.65 -0.21
CA ASP A 158 -13.79 -16.16 0.04
C ASP A 158 -12.87 -15.16 0.77
N GLY A 159 -13.36 -13.94 1.07
CA GLY A 159 -12.59 -12.91 1.75
C GLY A 159 -12.90 -11.49 1.27
N THR A 160 -12.17 -10.54 1.84
CA THR A 160 -12.37 -9.10 1.68
C THR A 160 -11.29 -8.46 0.81
N ILE A 161 -11.69 -7.56 -0.08
CA ILE A 161 -10.81 -6.88 -1.03
C ILE A 161 -11.02 -5.38 -0.84
N TRP A 162 -9.94 -4.62 -0.71
CA TRP A 162 -9.98 -3.17 -0.67
C TRP A 162 -9.16 -2.57 -1.82
N ALA A 163 -9.84 -1.82 -2.68
CA ALA A 163 -9.23 -0.96 -3.69
C ALA A 163 -9.37 0.49 -3.21
N PRO A 164 -8.32 1.14 -2.69
CA PRO A 164 -8.40 2.52 -2.24
C PRO A 164 -8.61 3.52 -3.39
N GLY A 165 -8.27 3.14 -4.63
CA GLY A 165 -8.17 4.04 -5.76
C GLY A 165 -7.02 5.03 -5.61
N ASP A 166 -6.93 5.97 -6.55
CA ASP A 166 -6.02 7.11 -6.41
C ASP A 166 -6.46 7.99 -5.26
N SER A 167 -5.52 8.25 -4.35
CA SER A 167 -5.76 9.04 -3.15
C SER A 167 -4.44 9.50 -2.56
N ARG A 168 -4.40 10.72 -2.05
CA ARG A 168 -3.46 11.06 -0.97
C ARG A 168 -3.76 10.22 0.26
N LEU A 169 -2.77 9.97 1.10
CA LEU A 169 -3.00 9.23 2.35
C LEU A 169 -3.93 10.02 3.27
N MET A 170 -5.05 9.41 3.64
CA MET A 170 -5.99 9.95 4.62
C MET A 170 -5.90 9.21 5.97
N PRO A 171 -6.03 9.88 7.12
CA PRO A 171 -6.06 9.22 8.43
C PRO A 171 -7.13 8.12 8.55
N GLU A 172 -8.29 8.30 7.93
CA GLU A 172 -9.41 7.36 7.95
C GLU A 172 -9.05 6.03 7.29
N GLN A 173 -8.22 6.07 6.24
CA GLN A 173 -7.76 4.90 5.50
C GLN A 173 -6.83 3.99 6.34
N LEU A 174 -6.24 4.50 7.42
CA LEU A 174 -5.40 3.73 8.35
C LEU A 174 -6.21 2.96 9.42
N HIS A 175 -7.52 3.18 9.49
CA HIS A 175 -8.39 2.67 10.56
C HIS A 175 -9.64 1.94 10.04
N LEU A 176 -9.64 1.53 8.77
CA LEU A 176 -10.67 0.64 8.24
C LEU A 176 -10.53 -0.77 8.87
N PRO A 177 -11.57 -1.63 8.78
CA PRO A 177 -11.39 -3.05 9.07
C PRO A 177 -10.20 -3.61 8.27
N ALA A 178 -9.47 -4.57 8.83
CA ALA A 178 -8.34 -5.17 8.15
C ALA A 178 -8.82 -6.02 6.96
N PRO A 179 -8.40 -5.71 5.71
CA PRO A 179 -8.79 -6.51 4.55
C PRO A 179 -7.96 -7.78 4.44
N ASP A 180 -8.42 -8.74 3.62
CA ASP A 180 -7.60 -9.88 3.20
C ASP A 180 -6.66 -9.49 2.05
N LEU A 181 -7.10 -8.57 1.19
CA LEU A 181 -6.37 -8.10 0.02
C LEU A 181 -6.48 -6.57 -0.16
N ILE A 182 -5.36 -5.92 -0.44
CA ILE A 182 -5.28 -4.53 -0.90
C ILE A 182 -4.86 -4.51 -2.36
N LEU A 183 -5.64 -3.86 -3.21
CA LEU A 183 -5.31 -3.55 -4.60
C LEU A 183 -4.73 -2.14 -4.64
N LEU A 184 -3.42 -2.01 -4.42
CA LEU A 184 -2.77 -0.70 -4.25
C LEU A 184 -2.38 -0.11 -5.59
N ASP A 185 -3.01 1.01 -5.96
CA ASP A 185 -2.53 1.88 -7.02
C ASP A 185 -1.23 2.56 -6.56
N TYR A 186 -0.11 2.09 -7.08
CA TYR A 186 1.21 2.42 -6.55
C TYR A 186 1.97 3.37 -7.47
N SER A 187 2.13 4.59 -6.99
CA SER A 187 3.02 5.57 -7.59
C SER A 187 3.87 6.23 -6.50
N GLU A 188 5.00 6.79 -6.89
CA GLU A 188 5.83 7.60 -5.99
C GLU A 188 5.42 9.08 -5.98
N ASP A 189 4.35 9.44 -6.69
CA ASP A 189 3.74 10.75 -6.59
C ASP A 189 3.07 10.94 -5.21
N SER A 190 3.56 11.87 -4.42
CA SER A 190 2.92 12.26 -3.15
C SER A 190 2.02 13.50 -3.29
N ALA A 191 1.92 14.09 -4.48
CA ALA A 191 1.10 15.28 -4.69
C ALA A 191 -0.38 14.94 -4.75
N TRP A 192 -0.73 13.84 -5.43
CA TRP A 192 -2.11 13.42 -5.67
C TRP A 192 -2.37 11.94 -5.41
N HIS A 193 -1.31 11.17 -5.15
CA HIS A 193 -1.39 9.76 -4.74
C HIS A 193 -0.74 9.56 -3.38
N PHE A 194 -0.68 8.30 -2.93
CA PHE A 194 -0.11 7.95 -1.64
C PHE A 194 1.39 8.26 -1.57
N GLY A 195 2.10 8.24 -2.70
CA GLY A 195 3.55 8.26 -2.75
C GLY A 195 4.19 7.04 -2.06
N LEU A 196 5.51 7.01 -2.00
CA LEU A 196 6.25 5.91 -1.35
C LEU A 196 5.90 5.79 0.14
N ASP A 197 6.00 6.88 0.89
CA ASP A 197 5.82 6.88 2.34
C ASP A 197 4.36 6.65 2.74
N GLY A 198 3.42 7.23 2.00
CA GLY A 198 1.99 7.01 2.26
C GLY A 198 1.58 5.58 1.94
N SER A 199 2.10 5.01 0.84
CA SER A 199 1.87 3.61 0.48
C SER A 199 2.42 2.68 1.56
N ALA A 200 3.65 2.92 2.04
CA ALA A 200 4.25 2.14 3.12
C ALA A 200 3.43 2.23 4.42
N LYS A 201 3.00 3.43 4.82
CA LYS A 201 2.14 3.63 5.99
C LYS A 201 0.81 2.88 5.86
N LEU A 202 0.17 2.96 4.69
CA LEU A 202 -1.09 2.28 4.42
C LEU A 202 -0.96 0.76 4.57
N ILE A 203 -0.01 0.13 3.86
CA ILE A 203 0.12 -1.33 3.87
C ILE A 203 0.64 -1.87 5.21
N ASN A 204 1.38 -1.06 5.97
CA ASN A 204 1.87 -1.42 7.31
C ASN A 204 0.79 -1.28 8.39
N ALA A 205 -0.25 -0.47 8.18
CA ALA A 205 -1.44 -0.48 9.03
C ALA A 205 -2.20 -1.82 8.96
N TYR A 206 -2.03 -2.56 7.86
CA TYR A 206 -2.68 -3.85 7.60
C TYR A 206 -1.65 -4.95 7.30
N PRO A 207 -0.75 -5.31 8.24
CA PRO A 207 0.45 -6.10 7.96
C PRO A 207 0.19 -7.53 7.44
N ASN A 208 -1.05 -8.01 7.58
CA ASN A 208 -1.46 -9.35 7.14
C ASN A 208 -2.15 -9.37 5.76
N ALA A 209 -2.76 -8.27 5.32
CA ALA A 209 -3.63 -8.19 4.12
C ALA A 209 -2.86 -8.32 2.79
N GLN A 210 -2.87 -9.39 2.02
CA GLN A 210 -2.03 -9.49 0.81
C GLN A 210 -2.11 -8.23 -0.09
N VAL A 211 -1.02 -7.84 -0.76
CA VAL A 211 -0.99 -6.59 -1.55
C VAL A 211 -0.69 -6.92 -3.00
N LEU A 212 -1.58 -6.52 -3.91
CA LEU A 212 -1.31 -6.50 -5.35
C LEU A 212 -1.09 -5.05 -5.78
N LEU A 213 -0.08 -4.81 -6.60
CA LEU A 213 0.20 -3.47 -7.12
C LEU A 213 -0.50 -3.27 -8.47
N GLY A 214 -1.25 -2.17 -8.58
CA GLY A 214 -1.78 -1.58 -9.81
C GLY A 214 -1.16 -0.20 -10.05
N HIS A 215 -1.58 0.47 -11.12
CA HIS A 215 -1.21 1.85 -11.47
C HIS A 215 0.32 2.12 -11.53
N TRP A 216 1.10 1.10 -11.90
CA TRP A 216 2.55 1.23 -11.94
C TRP A 216 3.13 0.51 -13.15
N GLY A 217 4.19 1.07 -13.73
CA GLY A 217 5.05 0.38 -14.69
C GLY A 217 4.37 -0.06 -16.00
N PHE A 218 3.22 0.54 -16.34
CA PHE A 218 2.45 0.19 -17.54
C PHE A 218 2.50 1.29 -18.61
N VAL A 219 2.61 2.55 -18.21
CA VAL A 219 2.75 3.71 -19.11
C VAL A 219 4.23 3.94 -19.45
N ASP A 220 4.54 4.23 -20.71
CA ASP A 220 5.87 4.63 -21.16
C ASP A 220 6.12 6.10 -20.85
N ALA A 221 6.29 6.39 -19.56
CA ALA A 221 6.50 7.73 -19.04
C ALA A 221 7.45 7.72 -17.83
N PRO A 222 8.70 7.24 -17.96
CA PRO A 222 9.58 6.94 -16.81
C PRO A 222 9.87 8.13 -15.88
N ASP A 223 9.74 9.36 -16.37
CA ASP A 223 9.97 10.60 -15.61
C ASP A 223 8.68 11.22 -15.04
N PHE A 224 7.53 10.54 -15.19
CA PHE A 224 6.23 11.04 -14.72
C PHE A 224 5.74 10.24 -13.51
N ALA A 225 5.98 10.77 -12.32
CA ALA A 225 5.75 10.09 -11.05
C ALA A 225 4.34 9.48 -10.86
N PRO A 226 3.22 10.08 -11.34
CA PRO A 226 1.88 9.50 -11.17
C PRO A 226 1.71 8.07 -11.68
N PHE A 227 2.46 7.67 -12.73
CA PHE A 227 2.38 6.32 -13.33
C PHE A 227 3.57 5.43 -12.97
N ASN A 228 4.45 5.90 -12.10
CA ASN A 228 5.70 5.23 -11.78
C ASN A 228 5.93 5.13 -10.28
N GLY A 229 6.22 3.92 -9.85
CA GLY A 229 6.87 3.66 -8.58
C GLY A 229 7.73 2.41 -8.70
N ASP A 230 8.77 2.31 -7.89
CA ASP A 230 9.60 1.10 -7.82
C ASP A 230 9.08 0.17 -6.70
N PRO A 231 8.47 -1.00 -7.02
CA PRO A 231 8.01 -1.93 -5.99
C PRO A 231 9.12 -2.39 -5.04
N ALA A 232 10.37 -2.40 -5.49
CA ALA A 232 11.50 -2.75 -4.63
C ALA A 232 11.72 -1.70 -3.53
N ARG A 233 11.40 -0.41 -3.79
CA ARG A 233 11.44 0.65 -2.77
C ARG A 233 10.34 0.45 -1.73
N LEU A 234 9.11 0.23 -2.18
CA LEU A 234 7.99 -0.05 -1.27
C LEU A 234 8.26 -1.29 -0.41
N LYS A 235 8.79 -2.37 -1.00
CA LYS A 235 9.16 -3.59 -0.26
C LYS A 235 10.18 -3.35 0.84
N ARG A 236 11.11 -2.40 0.70
CA ARG A 236 12.08 -2.09 1.77
C ARG A 236 11.44 -1.44 3.00
N LEU A 237 10.28 -0.81 2.84
CA LEU A 237 9.56 -0.14 3.92
C LEU A 237 8.42 -0.99 4.51
N ALA A 238 8.10 -2.11 3.88
CA ALA A 238 7.00 -2.98 4.31
C ALA A 238 7.43 -3.90 5.46
N LEU A 239 6.55 -4.07 6.46
CA LEU A 239 6.80 -4.96 7.61
C LEU A 239 6.98 -6.44 7.20
N ASN A 240 6.25 -6.89 6.18
CA ASN A 240 6.21 -8.27 5.67
C ASN A 240 6.30 -8.27 4.13
N PRO A 241 7.46 -7.92 3.52
CA PRO A 241 7.55 -7.57 2.09
C PRO A 241 7.12 -8.67 1.11
N GLU A 242 7.16 -9.93 1.51
CA GLU A 242 6.72 -11.10 0.73
C GLU A 242 5.21 -11.09 0.42
N ARG A 243 4.43 -10.31 1.18
CA ARG A 243 2.99 -10.12 0.95
C ARG A 243 2.69 -9.23 -0.26
N ILE A 244 3.67 -8.46 -0.74
CA ILE A 244 3.55 -7.56 -1.90
C ILE A 244 3.89 -8.33 -3.16
N GLN A 245 2.86 -8.61 -3.95
CA GLN A 245 2.99 -9.34 -5.20
C GLN A 245 2.93 -8.38 -6.38
N VAL A 246 3.93 -8.51 -7.23
CA VAL A 246 4.05 -7.82 -8.51
C VAL A 246 3.62 -8.84 -9.56
N LEU A 247 2.40 -8.66 -10.08
CA LEU A 247 1.84 -9.53 -11.10
C LEU A 247 2.24 -9.05 -12.49
N ALA A 248 2.36 -9.96 -13.44
CA ALA A 248 2.24 -9.58 -14.84
C ALA A 248 0.76 -9.23 -15.16
N PRO A 249 0.48 -8.30 -16.11
CA PRO A 249 -0.88 -8.08 -16.56
C PRO A 249 -1.50 -9.39 -17.06
N GLY A 250 -2.65 -9.76 -16.53
CA GLY A 250 -3.40 -10.98 -16.79
C GLY A 250 -3.00 -12.18 -15.92
N GLU A 251 -1.95 -12.10 -15.12
CA GLU A 251 -1.56 -13.18 -14.21
C GLU A 251 -2.62 -13.40 -13.11
N PRO A 252 -3.04 -14.65 -12.85
CA PRO A 252 -4.04 -14.93 -11.82
C PRO A 252 -3.42 -14.94 -10.42
N PHE A 253 -4.15 -14.35 -9.50
CA PHE A 253 -3.93 -14.46 -8.07
C PHE A 253 -5.18 -15.00 -7.40
N THR A 254 -5.06 -16.08 -6.62
CA THR A 254 -6.19 -16.62 -5.86
C THR A 254 -6.24 -15.93 -4.51
N LEU A 255 -7.38 -15.30 -4.21
CA LEU A 255 -7.66 -14.73 -2.90
C LEU A 255 -7.55 -15.82 -1.86
N LYS A 256 -6.75 -15.56 -0.84
CA LYS A 256 -6.74 -16.36 0.37
C LYS A 256 -7.42 -15.50 1.41
N HIS A 257 -8.42 -16.06 2.07
CA HIS A 257 -8.80 -15.50 3.36
C HIS A 257 -7.54 -15.55 4.21
N VAL A 258 -6.97 -14.39 4.46
CA VAL A 258 -6.00 -14.23 5.51
C VAL A 258 -6.86 -14.26 6.75
N GLY A 259 -7.27 -15.48 7.13
CA GLY A 259 -8.19 -15.62 8.22
C GLY A 259 -7.71 -14.78 9.38
N GLN A 260 -8.62 -14.48 10.29
CA GLN A 260 -8.23 -14.57 11.68
C GLN A 260 -7.87 -16.04 12.01
N GLU A 261 -6.99 -16.68 11.20
CA GLU A 261 -6.18 -17.76 11.69
C GLU A 261 -5.56 -17.22 12.96
N LYS A 262 -5.57 -18.05 13.98
CA LYS A 262 -4.65 -17.94 15.10
C LYS A 262 -3.22 -18.05 14.55
N SER A 263 -2.73 -17.03 13.84
CA SER A 263 -1.49 -16.38 14.24
C SER A 263 -1.47 -16.48 15.76
N ALA A 264 -0.47 -17.14 16.33
CA ALA A 264 -0.21 -16.97 17.75
C ALA A 264 -0.28 -15.46 18.00
N ALA A 265 -1.38 -14.99 18.62
CA ALA A 265 -1.92 -13.67 18.35
C ALA A 265 -0.78 -12.65 18.36
N LEU A 266 -0.42 -12.10 17.20
CA LEU A 266 0.54 -11.01 17.14
C LEU A 266 -0.13 -9.84 17.83
N ASN A 267 0.21 -9.68 19.11
CA ASN A 267 -0.38 -8.68 19.97
C ASN A 267 -0.22 -7.30 19.31
N PRO A 268 -1.30 -6.50 19.16
CA PRO A 268 -1.24 -5.15 18.60
C PRO A 268 -0.15 -4.25 19.21
N ALA A 269 0.17 -4.46 20.49
CA ALA A 269 1.30 -3.81 21.16
C ALA A 269 2.64 -4.19 20.52
N VAL A 270 2.88 -5.48 20.24
CA VAL A 270 4.10 -5.96 19.55
C VAL A 270 4.26 -5.28 18.19
N GLN A 271 3.17 -5.16 17.43
CA GLN A 271 3.21 -4.54 16.10
C GLN A 271 3.48 -3.03 16.17
N LYS A 272 2.81 -2.35 17.10
CA LYS A 272 3.07 -0.93 17.37
C LYS A 272 4.53 -0.72 17.79
N ASN A 273 5.06 -1.57 18.65
CA ASN A 273 6.44 -1.48 19.11
C ASN A 273 7.43 -1.71 17.96
N LYS A 274 7.19 -2.70 17.08
CA LYS A 274 8.01 -2.92 15.88
C LYS A 274 8.02 -1.72 14.93
N TYR A 275 6.88 -1.06 14.74
CA TYR A 275 6.79 0.15 13.93
C TYR A 275 7.63 1.29 14.53
N VAL A 276 7.42 1.57 15.82
CA VAL A 276 8.15 2.61 16.57
C VAL A 276 9.65 2.29 16.61
N ASP A 277 10.03 1.02 16.69
CA ASP A 277 11.41 0.56 16.60
C ASP A 277 12.03 0.79 15.22
N SER A 278 11.32 0.54 14.12
CA SER A 278 11.82 0.87 12.79
C SER A 278 12.10 2.37 12.63
N GLU A 279 11.25 3.23 13.18
CA GLU A 279 11.49 4.68 13.19
C GLU A 279 12.72 5.03 14.05
N LEU A 280 12.91 4.36 15.20
CA LEU A 280 14.09 4.55 16.04
C LEU A 280 15.39 4.11 15.35
N LEU A 281 15.37 2.96 14.66
CA LEU A 281 16.51 2.50 13.87
C LEU A 281 16.82 3.45 12.71
N HIS A 282 15.80 4.05 12.08
CA HIS A 282 15.99 5.07 11.07
C HIS A 282 16.73 6.29 11.62
N VAL A 283 16.45 6.71 12.86
CA VAL A 283 17.22 7.75 13.56
C VAL A 283 18.68 7.32 13.74
N PHE A 284 18.94 6.07 14.11
CA PHE A 284 20.32 5.58 14.26
C PHE A 284 21.09 5.52 12.94
N GLU A 285 20.41 5.14 11.86
CA GLU A 285 20.98 5.09 10.52
C GLU A 285 21.25 6.48 9.92
N THR A 286 20.33 7.43 10.11
CA THR A 286 20.40 8.73 9.40
C THR A 286 20.93 9.88 10.26
N GLY A 287 20.80 9.77 11.58
CA GLY A 287 21.07 10.88 12.49
C GLY A 287 19.96 11.93 12.53
N ASP A 288 18.83 11.73 11.84
CA ASP A 288 17.69 12.66 11.90
C ASP A 288 16.97 12.54 13.25
N LEU A 289 17.06 13.60 14.05
CA LEU A 289 16.49 13.63 15.40
C LEU A 289 15.02 14.10 15.43
N GLY A 290 14.46 14.52 14.29
CA GLY A 290 13.16 15.21 14.22
C GLY A 290 11.98 14.37 14.70
N MET A 291 12.05 13.05 14.55
CA MET A 291 10.97 12.12 14.94
C MET A 291 11.10 11.62 16.39
N LEU A 292 12.22 11.86 17.07
CA LEU A 292 12.48 11.26 18.39
C LEU A 292 11.42 11.65 19.43
N ASP A 293 11.02 12.91 19.48
CA ASP A 293 10.00 13.39 20.44
C ASP A 293 8.63 12.72 20.20
N ALA A 294 8.36 12.24 18.98
CA ALA A 294 7.14 11.51 18.64
C ALA A 294 7.19 10.03 19.04
N ILE A 295 8.37 9.40 19.12
CA ILE A 295 8.52 7.94 19.30
C ILE A 295 9.18 7.52 20.62
N VAL A 296 9.83 8.45 21.34
CA VAL A 296 10.52 8.19 22.62
C VAL A 296 9.77 8.85 23.77
N ASP A 297 9.79 8.22 24.94
CA ASP A 297 9.23 8.76 26.18
C ASP A 297 10.17 9.83 26.81
N PRO A 298 9.64 10.94 27.37
CA PRO A 298 10.49 11.94 28.03
C PRO A 298 11.34 11.39 29.17
N GLY A 299 10.87 10.34 29.86
CA GLY A 299 11.56 9.64 30.94
C GLY A 299 12.53 8.55 30.48
N PHE A 300 12.82 8.46 29.18
CA PHE A 300 13.64 7.41 28.58
C PHE A 300 14.98 7.18 29.29
N VAL A 301 15.39 5.92 29.40
CA VAL A 301 16.67 5.52 30.00
C VAL A 301 17.53 4.78 28.98
N ASN A 302 18.69 5.33 28.66
CA ASN A 302 19.70 4.66 27.84
C ASN A 302 20.73 3.98 28.73
N HIS A 303 20.78 2.65 28.69
CA HIS A 303 21.70 1.85 29.47
C HIS A 303 23.00 1.65 28.72
N THR A 304 24.07 2.28 29.20
CA THR A 304 25.39 2.21 28.57
C THR A 304 26.37 1.45 29.46
N GLY A 305 27.49 1.00 28.88
CA GLY A 305 28.58 0.41 29.67
C GLY A 305 29.21 1.35 30.72
N MET A 306 28.89 2.65 30.68
CA MET A 306 29.33 3.66 31.65
C MET A 306 28.23 4.05 32.67
N GLY A 307 27.09 3.35 32.65
CA GLY A 307 25.93 3.62 33.50
C GLY A 307 24.75 4.22 32.72
N ASP A 308 23.65 4.43 33.45
CA ASP A 308 22.38 4.89 32.91
C ASP A 308 22.41 6.38 32.57
N ARG A 309 21.92 6.73 31.39
CA ARG A 309 21.66 8.12 30.99
C ARG A 309 20.15 8.32 30.85
N LYS A 310 19.63 9.42 31.39
CA LYS A 310 18.19 9.68 31.49
C LYS A 310 17.78 10.83 30.60
N GLY A 311 16.56 10.74 30.07
CA GLY A 311 15.94 11.73 29.21
C GLY A 311 16.30 11.55 27.74
N ILE A 312 15.41 12.01 26.88
CA ILE A 312 15.55 11.91 25.42
C ILE A 312 16.80 12.62 24.88
N ASP A 313 17.26 13.69 25.54
CA ASP A 313 18.47 14.42 25.14
C ASP A 313 19.71 13.53 25.21
N SER A 314 19.74 12.56 26.13
CA SER A 314 20.85 11.61 26.22
C SER A 314 20.94 10.68 25.00
N LEU A 315 19.79 10.36 24.38
CA LEU A 315 19.74 9.58 23.15
C LEU A 315 20.14 10.46 21.95
N LYS A 316 19.66 11.70 21.89
CA LYS A 316 20.04 12.70 20.87
C LYS A 316 21.56 12.91 20.85
N GLU A 317 22.18 13.06 22.03
CA GLU A 317 23.63 13.14 22.18
C GLU A 317 24.37 11.88 21.71
N MET A 318 23.84 10.69 22.04
CA MET A 318 24.42 9.42 21.62
C MET A 318 24.42 9.29 20.09
N VAL A 319 23.28 9.55 19.44
CA VAL A 319 23.13 9.45 17.98
C VAL A 319 24.03 10.47 17.28
N SER A 320 24.02 11.72 17.74
CA SER A 320 24.90 12.76 17.19
C SER A 320 26.39 12.40 17.36
N GLY A 321 26.77 11.87 18.53
CA GLY A 321 28.13 11.41 18.79
C GLY A 321 28.54 10.18 17.95
N PHE A 322 27.60 9.29 17.66
CA PHE A 322 27.80 8.13 16.79
C PHE A 322 28.09 8.58 15.35
N HIS A 323 27.24 9.45 14.79
CA HIS A 323 27.41 10.01 13.44
C HIS A 323 28.64 10.89 13.28
N ALA A 324 29.04 11.61 14.34
CA ALA A 324 30.31 12.35 14.35
C ALA A 324 31.54 11.44 14.28
N ARG A 325 31.46 10.22 14.81
CA ARG A 325 32.55 9.22 14.79
C ARG A 325 32.54 8.35 13.53
N LEU A 326 31.36 8.07 13.01
CA LEU A 326 31.13 7.24 11.82
C LEU A 326 30.22 8.00 10.84
N PRO A 327 30.77 8.96 10.08
CA PRO A 327 30.01 9.68 9.08
C PRO A 327 29.56 8.75 7.95
N ASN A 328 28.36 8.96 7.42
CA ASN A 328 27.76 8.16 6.34
C ASN A 328 27.65 6.66 6.69
N VAL A 329 27.22 6.36 7.92
CA VAL A 329 26.98 5.00 8.36
C VAL A 329 25.89 4.34 7.50
N ILE A 330 26.05 3.05 7.23
CA ILE A 330 25.09 2.17 6.58
C ILE A 330 24.72 1.10 7.59
N MET A 331 23.42 0.91 7.81
CA MET A 331 22.88 -0.06 8.76
C MET A 331 22.26 -1.25 8.02
N GLU A 332 22.60 -2.46 8.45
CA GLU A 332 21.97 -3.70 8.02
C GLU A 332 21.29 -4.37 9.22
N VAL A 333 19.98 -4.60 9.14
CA VAL A 333 19.25 -5.41 10.13
C VAL A 333 19.30 -6.87 9.69
N LYS A 334 20.09 -7.69 10.39
CA LYS A 334 20.24 -9.13 10.09
C LYS A 334 19.05 -9.94 10.56
N ARG A 335 18.49 -9.59 11.72
CA ARG A 335 17.35 -10.31 12.32
C ARG A 335 16.67 -9.46 13.38
N ARG A 336 15.35 -9.63 13.50
CA ARG A 336 14.52 -8.99 14.52
C ARG A 336 13.74 -10.02 15.34
N TRP A 337 13.61 -9.76 16.64
CA TRP A 337 12.70 -10.43 17.56
C TRP A 337 11.87 -9.39 18.31
N ALA A 338 10.65 -9.74 18.71
CA ALA A 338 9.84 -8.85 19.52
C ALA A 338 8.82 -9.61 20.37
N ASP A 339 8.51 -9.03 21.52
CA ASP A 339 7.36 -9.35 22.36
C ASP A 339 6.57 -8.06 22.69
N GLU A 340 5.67 -8.13 23.68
CA GLU A 340 4.78 -7.02 24.03
C GLU A 340 5.50 -5.80 24.62
N GLU A 341 6.71 -6.01 25.15
CA GLU A 341 7.50 -4.98 25.81
C GLU A 341 8.82 -4.71 25.09
N TYR A 342 9.45 -5.71 24.46
CA TYR A 342 10.79 -5.58 23.90
C TYR A 342 10.80 -5.80 22.39
N VAL A 343 11.60 -4.99 21.68
CA VAL A 343 12.06 -5.26 20.31
C VAL A 343 13.57 -5.40 20.36
N THR A 344 14.10 -6.37 19.62
CA THR A 344 15.52 -6.69 19.59
C THR A 344 15.98 -6.89 18.15
N ASP A 345 17.02 -6.16 17.78
CA ASP A 345 17.53 -6.10 16.42
C ASP A 345 19.01 -6.48 16.40
N TRP A 346 19.33 -7.59 15.75
CA TRP A 346 20.70 -7.88 15.38
C TRP A 346 21.06 -7.02 14.17
N ILE A 347 21.93 -6.07 14.40
CA ILE A 347 22.34 -5.07 13.42
C ILE A 347 23.83 -5.13 13.11
N ARG A 348 24.18 -4.59 11.94
CA ARG A 348 25.55 -4.32 11.54
C ARG A 348 25.67 -2.92 10.93
N TYR A 349 26.52 -2.10 11.53
CA TYR A 349 26.92 -0.80 11.02
C TYR A 349 28.23 -0.90 10.24
N THR A 350 28.26 -0.25 9.07
CA THR A 350 29.46 -0.06 8.27
C THR A 350 29.56 1.40 7.85
N ALA A 351 30.74 1.90 7.50
CA ALA A 351 30.90 3.27 7.00
C ALA A 351 31.97 3.29 5.89
N PRO A 352 31.75 4.03 4.78
CA PRO A 352 32.74 4.17 3.73
C PRO A 352 34.08 4.70 4.28
N GLY A 353 35.17 4.00 3.97
CA GLY A 353 36.52 4.36 4.44
C GLY A 353 36.86 3.91 5.87
N SER A 354 35.94 3.27 6.60
CA SER A 354 36.22 2.60 7.88
C SER A 354 36.53 1.12 7.65
N ALA A 355 37.65 0.65 8.20
CA ALA A 355 37.96 -0.79 8.25
C ALA A 355 37.20 -1.53 9.36
N THR A 356 36.46 -0.81 10.20
CA THR A 356 35.76 -1.36 11.36
C THR A 356 34.26 -1.41 11.09
N ALA A 357 33.69 -2.61 11.17
CA ALA A 357 32.24 -2.82 11.25
C ALA A 357 31.85 -2.97 12.73
N ILE A 358 30.78 -2.29 13.14
CA ILE A 358 30.19 -2.49 14.46
C ILE A 358 29.01 -3.43 14.27
N GLU A 359 29.02 -4.54 15.01
CA GLU A 359 27.93 -5.51 14.98
C GLU A 359 27.48 -5.75 16.41
N GLY A 360 26.18 -5.88 16.62
CA GLY A 360 25.62 -6.05 17.95
C GLY A 360 24.11 -6.22 17.92
N MET A 361 23.53 -6.23 19.11
CA MET A 361 22.10 -6.27 19.31
C MET A 361 21.64 -4.94 19.91
N GLU A 362 20.77 -4.24 19.22
CA GLU A 362 19.95 -3.19 19.83
C GLU A 362 18.77 -3.87 20.53
N VAL A 363 18.52 -3.49 21.78
CA VAL A 363 17.37 -3.95 22.55
C VAL A 363 16.65 -2.71 23.04
N THR A 364 15.38 -2.58 22.71
CA THR A 364 14.56 -1.45 23.12
C THR A 364 13.31 -1.93 23.80
N ARG A 365 12.99 -1.33 24.94
CA ARG A 365 11.72 -1.56 25.65
C ARG A 365 10.71 -0.47 25.32
N TYR A 366 9.46 -0.86 25.16
CA TYR A 366 8.35 -0.01 24.78
C TYR A 366 7.20 -0.12 25.76
N VAL A 367 6.55 1.03 26.00
CA VAL A 367 5.26 1.10 26.70
C VAL A 367 4.35 2.02 25.91
N ASN A 368 3.13 1.56 25.61
CA ASN A 368 2.13 2.32 24.85
C ASN A 368 2.62 2.85 23.48
N GLY A 369 3.58 2.18 22.84
CA GLY A 369 4.18 2.61 21.57
C GLY A 369 5.13 3.81 21.69
N LYS A 370 5.80 3.93 22.85
CA LYS A 370 6.92 4.83 23.07
C LYS A 370 8.11 4.01 23.54
N ALA A 371 9.31 4.28 23.02
CA ALA A 371 10.54 3.70 23.55
C ALA A 371 10.80 4.30 24.95
N ILE A 372 11.02 3.44 25.95
CA ILE A 372 11.26 3.85 27.35
C ILE A 372 12.65 3.46 27.86
N GLU A 373 13.24 2.39 27.33
CA GLU A 373 14.58 1.94 27.72
C GLU A 373 15.32 1.39 26.50
N HIS A 374 16.65 1.53 26.48
CA HIS A 374 17.49 1.06 25.37
C HIS A 374 18.82 0.51 25.86
N TRP A 375 19.29 -0.57 25.21
CA TRP A 375 20.60 -1.18 25.41
C TRP A 375 21.22 -1.50 24.06
N PHE A 376 22.52 -1.27 23.95
CA PHE A 376 23.32 -1.83 22.87
C PHE A 376 24.29 -2.88 23.40
N PHE A 377 24.22 -4.10 22.85
CA PHE A 377 25.13 -5.19 23.18
C PHE A 377 26.06 -5.45 21.99
N PRO A 378 27.30 -4.91 22.01
CA PRO A 378 28.24 -5.16 20.93
C PRO A 378 28.64 -6.63 20.88
N ASN A 379 28.70 -7.20 19.68
CA ASN A 379 29.24 -8.53 19.44
C ASN A 379 30.75 -8.52 19.68
N SER A 380 31.14 -8.99 20.86
CA SER A 380 32.54 -9.02 21.32
C SER A 380 33.41 -10.10 20.64
N GLN A 381 32.90 -10.85 19.66
CA GLN A 381 33.71 -11.80 18.90
C GLN A 381 34.62 -11.15 17.83
N VAL A 382 34.52 -9.85 17.60
CA VAL A 382 35.48 -9.14 16.75
C VAL A 382 36.71 -8.76 17.59
N GLY A 383 37.54 -9.76 17.87
CA GLY A 383 38.78 -9.58 18.63
C GLY A 383 39.83 -10.62 18.26
N ARG A 384 40.65 -10.29 17.25
CA ARG A 384 42.11 -10.57 17.11
C ARG A 384 42.46 -10.85 15.64
N HIS A 385 43.10 -9.88 15.00
CA HIS A 385 44.20 -10.14 14.08
C HIS A 385 45.45 -9.45 14.62
#